data_AF-A0A2H9MU25-F1
#
_entry.id   AF-A0A2H9MU25-F1
#
_cell.length_a   1.000
_cell.length_b   1.000
_cell.length_c   1.000
_cell.angle_alpha   90.00
_cell.angle_beta   90.00
_cell.angle_gamma   90.00
#
_symmetry.space_group_name_H-M   'P 1'
#
loop_
_entity.id
_entity.type
_entity.pdbx_description
1 polymer ?
#
loop_
_entity_poly.entity_id
_entity_poly.type
_entity_poly.pdbx_seq_one_letter_code
_entity_poly.pdbx_strand_id
1 'polypeptide(L)'
;MGKKQSQFNPDKLALTKEQILDFCDRVIEKWNKNPSKNAKNIFAMNAVKTSVLWTDDESLKAIWGEILTWTFELFYENALAQGQNENSDWSNVMKKLKNKK
;
A
#
# COMPACT_ATOMS: atom_id res chain seq x y z
N MET A 1 35.16 10.45 4.05
CA MET A 1 33.78 10.62 3.53
C MET A 1 32.88 9.59 4.19
N GLY A 2 32.13 9.98 5.23
CA GLY A 2 31.22 9.05 5.93
C GLY A 2 30.02 8.72 5.04
N LYS A 3 29.72 7.42 4.87
CA LYS A 3 28.47 6.96 4.26
C LYS A 3 27.31 7.49 5.08
N LYS A 4 26.52 8.43 4.54
CA LYS A 4 25.20 8.76 5.09
C LYS A 4 24.36 7.49 5.03
N GLN A 5 24.19 6.80 6.15
CA GLN A 5 23.08 5.86 6.32
C GLN A 5 21.81 6.67 6.06
N SER A 6 21.09 6.37 4.97
CA SER A 6 19.73 6.86 4.80
C SER A 6 18.92 6.27 5.94
N GLN A 7 18.77 7.03 7.02
CA GLN A 7 17.94 6.67 8.15
C GLN A 7 16.57 6.33 7.60
N PHE A 8 16.16 5.06 7.76
CA PHE A 8 14.82 4.60 7.42
C PHE A 8 13.84 5.52 8.16
N ASN A 9 13.17 6.39 7.42
CA ASN A 9 12.22 7.35 7.96
C ASN A 9 10.83 6.79 7.67
N PRO A 10 10.19 6.12 8.64
CA PRO A 10 8.87 5.52 8.46
C PRO A 10 7.78 6.56 8.17
N ASP A 11 8.02 7.84 8.49
CA ASP A 11 7.08 8.94 8.26
C ASP A 11 7.19 9.53 6.84
N LYS A 12 8.26 9.20 6.11
CA LYS A 12 8.33 9.48 4.68
C LYS A 12 7.66 8.34 3.95
N LEU A 13 6.40 8.55 3.51
CA LEU A 13 5.84 7.71 2.46
C LEU A 13 6.86 7.57 1.33
N ALA A 14 7.19 6.33 1.01
CA ALA A 14 8.04 6.00 -0.12
C ALA A 14 7.31 6.12 -1.48
N LEU A 15 6.03 6.54 -1.47
CA LEU A 15 5.19 6.71 -2.65
C LEU A 15 5.08 8.19 -3.03
N THR A 16 5.64 8.49 -4.20
CA THR A 16 5.48 9.76 -4.91
C THR A 16 4.17 9.78 -5.70
N LYS A 17 3.66 10.97 -6.02
CA LYS A 17 2.47 11.14 -6.86
C LYS A 17 2.63 10.39 -8.19
N GLU A 18 3.80 10.47 -8.79
CA GLU A 18 4.14 9.80 -10.05
C GLU A 18 4.03 8.28 -9.94
N GLN A 19 4.51 7.69 -8.83
CA GLN A 19 4.39 6.25 -8.60
C GLN A 19 2.95 5.79 -8.43
N ILE A 20 2.11 6.60 -7.79
CA ILE A 20 0.67 6.32 -7.65
C ILE A 20 -0.02 6.41 -9.02
N LEU A 21 0.29 7.42 -9.82
CA LEU A 21 -0.24 7.56 -11.18
C LEU A 21 0.18 6.41 -12.09
N ASP A 22 1.45 6.00 -12.05
CA ASP A 22 1.97 4.83 -12.78
C ASP A 22 1.31 3.52 -12.32
N PHE A 23 1.02 3.38 -11.03
CA PHE A 23 0.19 2.28 -10.55
C PHE A 23 -1.21 2.28 -11.17
N CYS A 24 -1.90 3.43 -11.15
CA CYS A 24 -3.22 3.57 -11.76
C CYS A 24 -3.19 3.20 -13.25
N ASP A 25 -2.20 3.68 -14.00
CA ASP A 25 -2.06 3.42 -15.43
C ASP A 25 -1.83 1.93 -15.74
N ARG A 26 -0.96 1.26 -15.00
CA ARG A 26 -0.74 -0.19 -15.15
C ARG A 26 -2.01 -1.01 -14.88
N VAL A 27 -2.82 -0.60 -13.91
CA VAL A 27 -4.11 -1.27 -13.60
C VAL A 27 -5.13 -1.03 -14.73
N ILE A 28 -5.24 0.19 -15.22
CA ILE A 28 -6.12 0.54 -16.35
C ILE A 28 -5.70 -0.25 -17.60
N GLU A 29 -4.40 -0.28 -17.94
CA GLU A 29 -3.87 -1.04 -19.07
C GLU A 29 -4.20 -2.54 -18.95
N LYS A 30 -3.99 -3.12 -17.76
CA LYS A 30 -4.34 -4.53 -17.48
C LYS A 30 -5.81 -4.81 -17.76
N TRP A 31 -6.72 -3.94 -17.34
CA TRP A 31 -8.15 -4.13 -17.50
C TRP A 31 -8.67 -3.82 -18.89
N ASN A 32 -8.02 -2.91 -19.61
CA ASN A 32 -8.30 -2.60 -21.01
C ASN A 32 -8.05 -3.77 -21.97
N LYS A 33 -7.34 -4.83 -21.54
CA LYS A 33 -7.26 -6.09 -22.29
C LYS A 33 -8.63 -6.78 -22.45
N ASN A 34 -9.60 -6.49 -21.58
CA ASN A 34 -10.98 -6.99 -21.64
C ASN A 34 -11.97 -5.91 -21.14
N PRO A 35 -12.20 -4.84 -21.92
CA PRO A 35 -12.85 -3.63 -21.41
C PRO A 35 -14.33 -3.84 -21.10
N SER A 36 -15.04 -4.69 -21.86
CA SER A 36 -16.46 -4.99 -21.60
C SER A 36 -16.69 -5.64 -20.23
N LYS A 37 -15.78 -6.52 -19.80
CA LYS A 37 -15.84 -7.17 -18.48
C LYS A 37 -15.42 -6.23 -17.34
N ASN A 38 -14.56 -5.26 -17.64
CA ASN A 38 -13.94 -4.40 -16.63
C ASN A 38 -14.44 -2.95 -16.66
N ALA A 39 -15.49 -2.62 -17.41
CA ALA A 39 -15.91 -1.23 -17.66
C ALA A 39 -16.09 -0.42 -16.37
N LYS A 40 -16.76 -0.99 -15.36
CA LYS A 40 -16.96 -0.35 -14.04
C LYS A 40 -15.63 -0.15 -13.29
N ASN A 41 -14.74 -1.14 -13.36
CA ASN A 41 -13.44 -1.08 -12.69
C ASN A 41 -12.53 -0.02 -13.34
N ILE A 42 -12.52 0.03 -14.67
CA ILE A 42 -11.78 1.04 -15.44
C ILE A 42 -12.30 2.44 -15.11
N PHE A 43 -13.64 2.62 -15.06
CA PHE A 43 -14.23 3.90 -14.66
C PHE A 43 -13.80 4.31 -13.25
N ALA A 44 -13.92 3.40 -12.28
CA ALA A 44 -13.52 3.66 -10.90
C ALA A 44 -12.02 3.98 -10.77
N MET A 45 -11.14 3.26 -11.47
CA MET A 45 -9.70 3.53 -11.41
C MET A 45 -9.31 4.84 -12.10
N ASN A 46 -10.01 5.24 -13.17
CA ASN A 46 -9.84 6.58 -13.74
C ASN A 46 -10.24 7.68 -12.74
N ALA A 47 -11.30 7.46 -11.94
CA ALA A 47 -11.65 8.39 -10.87
C ALA A 47 -10.56 8.47 -9.79
N VAL A 48 -9.99 7.32 -9.37
CA VAL A 48 -8.84 7.28 -8.44
C VAL A 48 -7.63 7.99 -9.03
N LYS A 49 -7.27 7.72 -10.29
CA LYS A 49 -6.18 8.42 -10.99
C LYS A 49 -6.40 9.93 -11.00
N THR A 50 -7.63 10.36 -11.27
CA THR A 50 -7.99 11.78 -11.33
C THR A 50 -7.89 12.44 -9.95
N SER A 51 -8.35 11.77 -8.88
CA SER A 51 -8.21 12.31 -7.52
C SER A 51 -6.74 12.46 -7.12
N VAL A 52 -5.88 11.50 -7.48
CA VAL A 52 -4.44 11.57 -7.25
C VAL A 52 -3.82 12.73 -8.01
N LEU A 53 -4.19 12.92 -9.28
CA LEU A 53 -3.67 14.01 -10.11
C LEU A 53 -4.03 15.39 -9.55
N TRP A 54 -5.25 15.55 -9.02
CA TRP A 54 -5.78 16.83 -8.53
C TRP A 54 -5.39 17.18 -7.10
N THR A 55 -5.04 16.20 -6.29
CA THR A 55 -4.68 16.40 -4.88
C THR A 55 -3.25 16.94 -4.77
N ASP A 56 -3.01 17.91 -3.88
CA ASP A 56 -1.66 18.40 -3.60
C ASP A 56 -0.79 17.33 -2.90
N ASP A 57 0.52 17.50 -2.94
CA ASP A 57 1.46 16.46 -2.48
C ASP A 57 1.39 16.20 -0.97
N GLU A 58 1.02 17.19 -0.16
CA GLU A 58 0.93 17.04 1.30
C GLU A 58 -0.32 16.26 1.68
N SER A 59 -1.48 16.67 1.14
CA SER A 59 -2.74 15.95 1.30
C SER A 59 -2.66 14.52 0.75
N LEU A 60 -2.00 14.34 -0.41
CA LEU A 60 -1.85 13.02 -1.03
C LEU A 60 -1.02 12.09 -0.13
N LYS A 61 0.08 12.58 0.44
CA LYS A 61 0.90 11.82 1.39
C LYS A 61 0.11 11.43 2.62
N ALA A 62 -0.64 12.35 3.22
CA ALA A 62 -1.47 12.06 4.39
C ALA A 62 -2.49 10.96 4.09
N ILE A 63 -3.28 11.12 3.01
CA ILE A 63 -4.34 10.18 2.64
C ILE A 63 -3.77 8.79 2.32
N TRP A 64 -2.75 8.72 1.46
CA TRP A 64 -2.16 7.42 1.10
C TRP A 64 -1.39 6.80 2.25
N GLY A 65 -0.89 7.60 3.20
CA GLY A 65 -0.29 7.12 4.44
C GLY A 65 -1.26 6.33 5.29
N GLU A 66 -2.46 6.89 5.50
CA GLU A 66 -3.54 6.21 6.23
C GLU A 66 -3.95 4.91 5.53
N ILE A 67 -4.16 4.96 4.21
CA ILE A 67 -4.55 3.78 3.41
C ILE A 67 -3.51 2.66 3.54
N LEU A 68 -2.22 2.99 3.36
CA LEU A 68 -1.15 2.00 3.41
C LEU A 68 -0.95 1.44 4.81
N THR A 69 -0.97 2.30 5.83
CA THR A 69 -0.81 1.88 7.23
C THR A 69 -1.90 0.88 7.60
N TRP A 70 -3.16 1.22 7.34
CA TRP A 70 -4.29 0.33 7.58
C TRP A 70 -4.17 -0.99 6.79
N THR A 71 -3.77 -0.92 5.51
CA THR A 71 -3.62 -2.11 4.65
C THR A 71 -2.51 -3.04 5.17
N PHE A 72 -1.37 -2.49 5.60
CA PHE A 72 -0.28 -3.27 6.18
C PHE A 72 -0.66 -3.91 7.51
N GLU A 73 -1.34 -3.17 8.38
CA GLU A 73 -1.88 -3.70 9.64
C GLU A 73 -2.83 -4.87 9.37
N LEU A 74 -3.76 -4.71 8.43
CA LEU A 74 -4.70 -5.76 8.05
C LEU A 74 -3.98 -7.01 7.52
N PHE A 75 -2.98 -6.86 6.63
CA PHE A 75 -2.23 -8.01 6.13
C PHE A 75 -1.41 -8.68 7.22
N TYR A 76 -0.81 -7.91 8.12
CA TYR A 76 -0.07 -8.44 9.25
C TYR A 76 -0.97 -9.26 10.18
N GLU A 77 -2.16 -8.75 10.52
CA GLU A 77 -3.12 -9.45 11.37
C GLU A 77 -3.67 -10.71 10.71
N ASN A 78 -3.97 -10.66 9.42
CA ASN A 78 -4.40 -11.83 8.66
C ASN A 78 -3.31 -12.91 8.60
N ALA A 79 -2.05 -12.52 8.36
CA ALA A 79 -0.93 -13.45 8.34
C ALA A 79 -0.70 -14.11 9.71
N LEU A 80 -0.82 -13.35 10.81
CA LEU A 80 -0.74 -13.90 12.16
C LEU A 80 -1.87 -14.88 12.46
N ALA A 81 -3.10 -14.56 12.06
CA ALA A 81 -4.25 -15.44 12.26
C ALA A 81 -4.07 -16.75 11.48
N GLN A 82 -3.60 -16.67 10.24
CA GLN A 82 -3.30 -17.85 9.44
C GLN A 82 -2.18 -18.69 10.05
N GLY A 83 -1.07 -18.07 10.46
CA GLY A 83 0.05 -18.77 11.09
C GLY A 83 -0.32 -19.44 12.43
N GLN A 84 -1.24 -18.87 13.20
CA GLN A 84 -1.79 -19.48 14.40
C GLN A 84 -2.69 -20.69 14.07
N ASN A 85 -3.55 -20.57 13.07
CA ASN A 85 -4.39 -21.69 12.61
C ASN A 85 -3.55 -22.84 12.06
N GLU A 86 -2.39 -22.53 11.47
CA GLU A 86 -1.45 -23.50 10.91
C GLU A 86 -0.35 -23.93 11.91
N ASN A 87 -0.43 -23.55 13.20
CA ASN A 87 0.56 -23.86 14.25
C ASN A 87 2.03 -23.57 13.88
N SER A 88 2.27 -22.49 13.13
CA SER A 88 3.61 -22.14 12.67
C SER A 88 4.41 -21.38 13.74
N ASP A 89 5.61 -21.86 14.08
CA ASP A 89 6.48 -21.30 15.14
C ASP A 89 6.82 -19.80 14.97
N TRP A 90 6.92 -19.33 13.72
CA TRP A 90 7.23 -17.93 13.43
C TRP A 90 6.10 -16.97 13.88
N SER A 91 4.85 -17.41 13.89
CA SER A 91 3.69 -16.59 14.29
C SER A 91 3.74 -16.21 15.77
N ASN A 92 4.20 -17.14 16.62
CA ASN A 92 4.39 -16.94 18.05
C ASN A 92 5.55 -15.96 18.33
N VAL A 93 6.60 -16.00 17.53
CA VAL A 93 7.73 -15.04 17.61
C VAL A 93 7.27 -13.64 17.21
N MET A 94 6.52 -13.51 16.11
CA MET A 94 5.99 -12.21 15.64
C MET A 94 5.02 -11.57 16.66
N LYS A 95 4.14 -12.37 17.28
CA LYS A 95 3.26 -11.89 18.36
C LYS A 95 4.04 -11.34 19.57
N LYS A 96 5.12 -12.01 19.98
CA LYS A 96 6.00 -11.54 21.06
C LYS A 96 6.72 -10.23 20.72
N LEU A 97 7.05 -10.01 19.45
CA LEU A 97 7.66 -8.76 18.99
C LEU A 97 6.66 -7.60 18.96
N LYS A 98 5.39 -7.83 18.55
CA LYS A 98 4.32 -6.81 18.62
C LYS A 98 4.10 -6.30 20.05
N ASN A 99 4.08 -7.21 21.02
CA ASN A 99 3.80 -6.88 22.43
C ASN A 99 5.02 -6.29 23.19
N LYS A 100 6.17 -6.17 22.54
CA LYS A 100 7.40 -5.61 23.13
C LYS A 100 7.63 -4.14 22.82
N LYS A 101 6.68 -3.50 22.14
CA LYS A 101 6.70 -2.07 21.83
C LYS A 101 6.11 -1.25 22.98
#